data_AF-A0AAT9WJF0-F1
#
_entry.id   AF-A0AAT9WJF0-F1
#
_cell.length_a   1.000
_cell.length_b   1.000
_cell.length_c   1.000
_cell.angle_alpha   90.00
_cell.angle_beta   90.00
_cell.angle_gamma   90.00
#
_symmetry.space_group_name_H-M   'P 1'
#
loop_
_entity.id
_entity.type
_entity.pdbx_description
1 polymer ?
#
loop_
_entity_poly.entity_id
_entity_poly.type
_entity_poly.pdbx_seq_one_letter_code
_entity_poly.pdbx_strand_id
1 'polypeptide(L)'
;MSLYDDDGELAPGVAASHFMATFLWELLAPAHPAAREALTRMRDRQVRKLLDGDQIYSADQRWPRSRFEAVAGMNDILKDSRSTYEVFRQFEALMPDLARRHAYRALPAIVEARDFALAERYLSNPLDDLDFVNELALTLPLFPPEGAAPRLAAELSNFMRNVRLCEATLRGLGRGGEADALRTAALAGIAPDEMRELAQREIAIPGAITREATARRALEDRDASGE
;
A
#
# COMPACT_ATOMS: atom_id res chain seq x y z
N MET A 1 18.07 19.14 -16.02
CA MET A 1 18.31 17.72 -16.35
C MET A 1 17.02 16.98 -16.02
N SER A 2 16.25 16.61 -17.04
CA SER A 2 14.94 15.96 -16.83
C SER A 2 15.16 14.55 -16.30
N LEU A 3 14.48 14.18 -15.21
CA LEU A 3 14.51 12.82 -14.66
C LEU A 3 13.75 11.82 -15.52
N TYR A 4 12.95 12.34 -16.46
CA TYR A 4 12.16 11.59 -17.41
C TYR A 4 12.54 11.98 -18.84
N ASP A 5 12.59 11.00 -19.74
CA ASP A 5 12.63 11.28 -21.17
C ASP A 5 11.29 11.84 -21.67
N ASP A 6 11.23 12.21 -22.96
CA ASP A 6 10.02 12.72 -23.60
C ASP A 6 8.85 11.73 -23.56
N ASP A 7 9.15 10.44 -23.33
CA ASP A 7 8.18 9.35 -23.20
C ASP A 7 7.66 9.16 -21.76
N GLY A 8 8.23 9.90 -20.80
CA GLY A 8 7.89 9.80 -19.38
C GLY A 8 8.48 8.56 -18.70
N GLU A 9 9.53 7.96 -19.26
CA GLU A 9 10.30 6.89 -18.64
C GLU A 9 11.48 7.47 -17.86
N LEU A 10 11.86 6.80 -16.77
CA LEU A 10 13.06 7.16 -16.04
C LEU A 10 14.28 6.88 -16.90
N ALA A 11 15.14 7.88 -17.06
CA ALA A 11 16.41 7.71 -17.76
C ALA A 11 17.23 6.53 -17.14
N PRO A 12 18.09 5.85 -17.91
CA PRO A 12 18.89 4.73 -17.39
C PRO A 12 19.85 5.16 -16.26
N GLY A 13 19.99 4.33 -15.22
CA GLY A 13 20.96 4.54 -14.12
C GLY A 13 20.40 5.18 -12.85
N VAL A 14 19.08 5.31 -12.73
CA VAL A 14 18.48 6.20 -11.71
C VAL A 14 17.43 5.52 -10.82
N ALA A 15 17.79 4.39 -10.20
CA ALA A 15 16.97 3.77 -9.15
C ALA A 15 16.70 4.73 -7.96
N ALA A 16 17.67 5.61 -7.65
CA ALA A 16 17.51 6.73 -6.71
C ALA A 16 16.54 7.82 -7.21
N SER A 17 16.28 7.93 -8.52
CA SER A 17 15.37 8.94 -9.08
C SER A 17 13.92 8.53 -9.08
N HIS A 18 13.54 7.24 -9.07
CA HIS A 18 12.12 6.92 -8.98
C HIS A 18 11.57 7.38 -7.64
N PHE A 19 12.24 7.02 -6.53
CA PHE A 19 11.85 7.46 -5.19
C PHE A 19 11.81 8.98 -5.11
N MET A 20 12.88 9.67 -5.54
CA MET A 20 12.93 11.13 -5.52
C MET A 20 11.85 11.77 -6.41
N ALA A 21 11.55 11.20 -7.57
CA ALA A 21 10.51 11.73 -8.44
C ALA A 21 9.11 11.51 -7.86
N THR A 22 8.82 10.32 -7.33
CA THR A 22 7.56 10.04 -6.61
C THR A 22 7.39 10.97 -5.41
N PHE A 23 8.44 11.17 -4.62
CA PHE A 23 8.46 12.10 -3.50
C PHE A 23 8.20 13.56 -3.93
N LEU A 24 8.83 14.02 -5.01
CA LEU A 24 8.58 15.35 -5.57
C LEU A 24 7.13 15.49 -6.05
N TRP A 25 6.55 14.45 -6.64
CA TRP A 25 5.14 14.45 -7.02
C TRP A 25 4.20 14.53 -5.81
N GLU A 26 4.50 13.78 -4.74
CA GLU A 26 3.77 13.85 -3.47
C GLU A 26 3.78 15.25 -2.87
N LEU A 27 4.91 15.97 -2.98
CA LEU A 27 5.04 17.34 -2.49
C LEU A 27 4.31 18.36 -3.39
N LEU A 28 4.47 18.25 -4.71
CA LEU A 28 4.06 19.30 -5.66
C LEU A 28 2.61 19.17 -6.14
N ALA A 29 2.12 17.95 -6.40
CA ALA A 29 0.80 17.74 -7.00
C ALA A 29 -0.37 18.28 -6.13
N PRO A 30 -0.32 18.21 -4.78
CA PRO A 30 -1.36 18.82 -3.94
C PRO A 30 -1.33 20.34 -3.94
N ALA A 31 -0.15 20.95 -4.08
CA ALA A 31 0.06 22.40 -3.95
C ALA A 31 -0.03 23.16 -5.28
N HIS A 32 0.19 22.49 -6.42
CA HIS A 32 0.33 23.13 -7.72
C HIS A 32 -0.53 22.45 -8.80
N PRO A 33 -1.58 23.13 -9.34
CA PRO A 33 -2.45 22.57 -10.37
C PRO A 33 -1.69 22.06 -11.61
N ALA A 34 -0.69 22.81 -12.07
CA ALA A 34 0.13 22.41 -13.22
C ALA A 34 0.89 21.09 -12.98
N ALA A 35 1.37 20.86 -11.75
CA ALA A 35 2.02 19.61 -11.37
C ALA A 35 1.01 18.45 -11.36
N ARG A 36 -0.19 18.67 -10.82
CA ARG A 36 -1.28 17.69 -10.84
C ARG A 36 -1.67 17.28 -12.25
N GLU A 37 -1.81 18.25 -13.16
CA GLU A 37 -2.11 17.99 -14.57
C GLU A 37 -0.99 17.23 -15.27
N ALA A 38 0.27 17.58 -15.00
CA ALA A 38 1.42 16.87 -15.57
C ALA A 38 1.46 15.41 -15.11
N LEU A 39 1.23 15.15 -13.82
CA LEU A 39 1.13 13.81 -13.26
C LEU A 39 -0.04 13.02 -13.86
N THR A 40 -1.19 13.67 -14.07
CA THR A 40 -2.36 13.07 -14.73
C THR A 40 -2.03 12.65 -16.16
N ARG A 41 -1.42 13.53 -16.96
CA ARG A 41 -0.98 13.21 -18.33
C ARG A 41 0.03 12.07 -18.36
N MET A 42 0.97 12.06 -17.42
CA MET A 42 1.95 10.99 -17.28
C MET A 42 1.27 9.66 -16.99
N ARG A 43 0.42 9.60 -15.94
CA ARG A 43 -0.38 8.42 -15.60
C ARG A 43 -1.15 7.90 -16.81
N ASP A 44 -1.85 8.76 -17.53
CA ASP A 44 -2.68 8.34 -18.66
C ASP A 44 -1.84 7.73 -19.80
N ARG A 45 -0.59 8.19 -20.00
CA ARG A 45 0.35 7.52 -20.92
C ARG A 45 0.75 6.13 -20.41
N GLN A 46 1.02 6.00 -19.12
CA GLN A 46 1.39 4.73 -18.51
C GLN A 46 0.26 3.70 -18.55
N VAL A 47 -1.00 4.15 -18.37
CA VAL A 47 -2.19 3.31 -18.52
C VAL A 47 -2.29 2.78 -19.95
N ARG A 48 -2.12 3.62 -20.98
CA ARG A 48 -2.15 3.17 -22.38
C ARG A 48 -1.09 2.10 -22.64
N LYS A 49 0.17 2.37 -22.30
CA LYS A 49 1.27 1.39 -22.43
C LYS A 49 0.95 0.07 -21.72
N LEU A 50 0.44 0.12 -20.49
CA LEU A 50 0.05 -1.08 -19.74
C LEU A 50 -1.03 -1.88 -20.47
N LEU A 51 -2.06 -1.21 -20.98
CA LEU A 51 -3.17 -1.87 -21.68
C LEU A 51 -2.78 -2.38 -23.08
N ASP A 52 -1.75 -1.79 -23.69
CA ASP A 52 -1.11 -2.29 -24.92
C ASP A 52 -0.19 -3.50 -24.66
N GLY A 53 -0.05 -3.94 -23.40
CA GLY A 53 0.71 -5.11 -22.99
C GLY A 53 2.12 -4.84 -22.49
N ASP A 54 2.56 -3.57 -22.48
CA ASP A 54 3.86 -3.18 -21.93
C ASP A 54 3.81 -3.07 -20.40
N GLN A 55 4.31 -4.12 -19.75
CA GLN A 55 4.22 -4.31 -18.30
C GLN A 55 5.38 -3.72 -17.51
N ILE A 56 6.45 -3.27 -18.16
CA ILE A 56 7.70 -2.88 -17.48
C ILE A 56 7.81 -1.37 -17.47
N TYR A 57 7.69 -0.73 -16.31
CA TYR A 57 7.74 0.74 -16.19
C TYR A 57 9.12 1.34 -16.50
N SER A 58 10.19 0.62 -16.17
CA SER A 58 11.56 1.16 -16.15
C SER A 58 12.46 0.55 -17.21
N ALA A 59 13.29 1.39 -17.85
CA ALA A 59 14.35 0.96 -18.75
C ALA A 59 15.49 0.17 -18.06
N ASP A 60 15.57 0.19 -16.73
CA ASP A 60 16.51 -0.64 -15.97
C ASP A 60 16.05 -2.11 -15.97
N GLN A 61 16.64 -2.89 -16.88
CA GLN A 61 16.37 -4.32 -17.04
C GLN A 61 16.82 -5.16 -15.84
N ARG A 62 17.65 -4.62 -14.94
CA ARG A 62 18.16 -5.37 -13.78
C ARG A 62 17.11 -5.54 -12.68
N TRP A 63 16.19 -4.57 -12.57
CA TRP A 63 15.10 -4.57 -11.60
C TRP A 63 13.82 -4.01 -12.25
N PRO A 64 13.21 -4.77 -13.18
CA PRO A 64 12.06 -4.29 -13.92
C PRO A 64 10.91 -4.00 -12.96
N ARG A 65 10.43 -2.76 -12.94
CA ARG A 65 9.28 -2.36 -12.11
C ARG A 65 7.98 -2.61 -12.84
N SER A 66 6.95 -3.04 -12.11
CA SER A 66 5.61 -3.20 -12.67
C SER A 66 5.02 -1.85 -13.07
N ARG A 67 4.56 -1.74 -14.32
CA ARG A 67 3.85 -0.57 -14.82
C ARG A 67 2.51 -0.37 -14.13
N PHE A 68 1.83 -1.45 -13.74
CA PHE A 68 0.61 -1.37 -12.94
C PHE A 68 0.87 -0.78 -11.56
N GLU A 69 1.94 -1.20 -10.87
CA GLU A 69 2.28 -0.64 -9.55
C GLU A 69 2.63 0.85 -9.62
N ALA A 70 3.35 1.26 -10.68
CA ALA A 70 3.64 2.67 -10.93
C ALA A 70 2.36 3.48 -11.15
N VAL A 71 1.43 3.00 -11.97
CA VAL A 71 0.12 3.65 -12.19
C VAL A 71 -0.66 3.75 -10.89
N ALA A 72 -0.75 2.67 -10.10
CA ALA A 72 -1.43 2.69 -8.81
C ALA A 72 -0.77 3.70 -7.84
N GLY A 73 0.56 3.81 -7.84
CA GLY A 73 1.30 4.84 -7.10
C GLY A 73 0.93 6.26 -7.53
N MET A 74 0.85 6.53 -8.84
CA MET A 74 0.41 7.84 -9.35
C MET A 74 -1.03 8.16 -8.91
N ASN A 75 -1.92 7.17 -8.92
CA ASN A 75 -3.29 7.33 -8.44
C ASN A 75 -3.37 7.62 -6.93
N ASP A 76 -2.50 7.03 -6.12
CA ASP A 76 -2.42 7.33 -4.68
C ASP A 76 -2.02 8.79 -4.41
N ILE A 77 -1.11 9.34 -5.22
CA ILE A 77 -0.70 10.76 -5.17
C ILE A 77 -1.86 11.65 -5.61
N LEU A 78 -2.53 11.28 -6.70
CA LEU A 78 -3.68 12.02 -7.23
C LEU A 78 -4.94 11.89 -6.36
N LYS A 79 -4.97 10.97 -5.39
CA LYS A 79 -6.14 10.60 -4.57
C LYS A 79 -7.31 10.09 -5.43
N ASP A 80 -6.98 9.28 -6.44
CA ASP A 80 -7.92 8.74 -7.43
C ASP A 80 -7.95 7.20 -7.37
N SER A 81 -8.49 6.67 -6.28
CA SER A 81 -8.63 5.22 -6.08
C SER A 81 -9.56 4.58 -7.11
N ARG A 82 -10.58 5.31 -7.57
CA ARG A 82 -11.51 4.86 -8.60
C ARG A 82 -10.77 4.51 -9.90
N SER A 83 -9.82 5.32 -10.32
CA SER A 83 -8.97 5.03 -11.49
C SER A 83 -8.17 3.72 -11.32
N THR A 84 -7.64 3.44 -10.12
CA THR A 84 -6.94 2.17 -9.85
C THR A 84 -7.86 0.97 -10.05
N TYR A 85 -9.11 1.05 -9.56
CA TYR A 85 -10.12 0.00 -9.79
C TYR A 85 -10.43 -0.19 -11.28
N GLU A 86 -10.68 0.90 -12.03
CA GLU A 86 -11.04 0.83 -13.45
C GLU A 86 -9.90 0.30 -14.33
N VAL A 87 -8.66 0.70 -14.04
CA VAL A 87 -7.47 0.17 -14.70
C VAL A 87 -7.29 -1.31 -14.37
N PHE A 88 -7.44 -1.71 -13.10
CA PHE A 88 -7.32 -3.11 -12.70
C PHE A 88 -8.36 -4.00 -13.40
N ARG A 89 -9.60 -3.51 -13.55
CA ARG A 89 -10.68 -4.22 -14.26
C ARG A 89 -10.35 -4.51 -15.72
N GLN A 90 -9.73 -3.56 -16.40
CA GLN A 90 -9.26 -3.72 -17.78
C GLN A 90 -8.02 -4.62 -17.83
N PHE A 91 -7.09 -4.42 -16.91
CA PHE A 91 -5.87 -5.21 -16.78
C PHE A 91 -6.16 -6.69 -16.54
N GLU A 92 -7.13 -7.02 -15.67
CA GLU A 92 -7.59 -8.39 -15.44
C GLU A 92 -8.19 -9.01 -16.70
N ALA A 93 -9.01 -8.27 -17.45
CA ALA A 93 -9.65 -8.78 -18.65
C ALA A 93 -8.64 -9.11 -19.76
N LEU A 94 -7.56 -8.33 -19.87
CA LEU A 94 -6.53 -8.50 -20.88
C LEU A 94 -5.44 -9.49 -20.47
N MET A 95 -5.06 -9.48 -19.19
CA MET A 95 -3.87 -10.17 -18.66
C MET A 95 -4.15 -10.77 -17.27
N PRO A 96 -5.03 -11.79 -17.15
CA PRO A 96 -5.56 -12.27 -15.87
C PRO A 96 -4.48 -12.83 -14.92
N ASP A 97 -3.47 -13.53 -15.44
CA ASP A 97 -2.41 -14.10 -14.60
C ASP A 97 -1.49 -13.02 -14.01
N LEU A 98 -1.27 -11.93 -14.75
CA LEU A 98 -0.53 -10.77 -14.26
C LEU A 98 -1.34 -9.95 -13.27
N ALA A 99 -2.63 -9.72 -13.57
CA ALA A 99 -3.53 -9.07 -12.65
C ALA A 99 -3.58 -9.81 -11.30
N ARG A 100 -3.58 -11.16 -11.30
CA ARG A 100 -3.49 -11.96 -10.08
C ARG A 100 -2.24 -11.65 -9.25
N ARG A 101 -1.09 -11.45 -9.87
CA ARG A 101 0.17 -11.11 -9.18
C ARG A 101 0.16 -9.72 -8.55
N HIS A 102 -0.56 -8.78 -9.14
CA HIS A 102 -0.63 -7.40 -8.64
C HIS A 102 -1.95 -7.06 -7.93
N ALA A 103 -2.83 -8.02 -7.73
CA ALA A 103 -4.16 -7.79 -7.16
C ALA A 103 -4.08 -7.16 -5.76
N TYR A 104 -3.08 -7.54 -4.96
CA TYR A 104 -2.85 -6.97 -3.63
C TYR A 104 -2.78 -5.43 -3.64
N ARG A 105 -2.26 -4.85 -4.74
CA ARG A 105 -2.14 -3.41 -4.91
C ARG A 105 -3.47 -2.73 -5.24
N ALA A 106 -4.38 -3.44 -5.90
CA ALA A 106 -5.70 -2.96 -6.30
C ALA A 106 -6.79 -3.19 -5.25
N LEU A 107 -6.61 -4.16 -4.34
CA LEU A 107 -7.62 -4.56 -3.35
C LEU A 107 -8.27 -3.39 -2.58
N PRO A 108 -7.52 -2.39 -2.06
CA PRO A 108 -8.15 -1.25 -1.40
C PRO A 108 -9.13 -0.49 -2.31
N ALA A 109 -8.73 -0.24 -3.56
CA ALA A 109 -9.57 0.45 -4.54
C ALA A 109 -10.80 -0.38 -4.96
N ILE A 110 -10.65 -1.70 -5.08
CA ILE A 110 -11.75 -2.63 -5.38
C ILE A 110 -12.80 -2.61 -4.26
N VAL A 111 -12.35 -2.68 -3.01
CA VAL A 111 -13.24 -2.63 -1.83
C VAL A 111 -13.91 -1.26 -1.70
N GLU A 112 -13.18 -0.16 -1.94
CA GLU A 112 -13.75 1.19 -1.94
C GLU A 112 -14.81 1.38 -3.05
N ALA A 113 -14.58 0.78 -4.22
CA ALA A 113 -15.57 0.72 -5.30
C ALA A 113 -16.76 -0.23 -5.02
N ARG A 114 -16.75 -0.93 -3.88
CA ARG A 114 -17.77 -1.88 -3.43
C ARG A 114 -17.96 -3.09 -4.35
N ASP A 115 -16.97 -3.43 -5.16
CA ASP A 115 -16.95 -4.66 -5.95
C ASP A 115 -16.44 -5.82 -5.09
N PHE A 116 -17.26 -6.22 -4.11
CA PHE A 116 -16.88 -7.21 -3.11
C PHE A 116 -16.71 -8.61 -3.70
N ALA A 117 -17.43 -8.93 -4.78
CA ALA A 117 -17.26 -10.19 -5.50
C ALA A 117 -15.89 -10.25 -6.18
N LEU A 118 -15.41 -9.15 -6.75
CA LEU A 118 -14.05 -9.08 -7.28
C LEU A 118 -13.01 -9.14 -6.16
N ALA A 119 -13.23 -8.43 -5.04
CA ALA A 119 -12.31 -8.47 -3.90
C ALA A 119 -12.14 -9.89 -3.34
N GLU A 120 -13.25 -10.62 -3.14
CA GLU A 120 -13.25 -11.99 -2.62
C GLU A 120 -12.37 -12.95 -3.46
N ARG A 121 -12.32 -12.76 -4.78
CA ARG A 121 -11.50 -13.59 -5.68
C ARG A 121 -9.99 -13.43 -5.47
N TYR A 122 -9.55 -12.34 -4.86
CA TYR A 122 -8.14 -11.98 -4.71
C TYR A 122 -7.66 -11.84 -3.28
N LEU A 123 -8.57 -11.82 -2.30
CA LEU A 123 -8.20 -11.79 -0.89
C LEU A 123 -7.62 -13.14 -0.46
N SER A 124 -6.47 -13.10 0.21
CA SER A 124 -5.98 -14.21 1.01
C SER A 124 -6.63 -14.20 2.39
N ASN A 125 -6.62 -15.35 3.08
CA ASN A 125 -7.00 -15.39 4.49
C ASN A 125 -5.92 -14.68 5.32
N PRO A 126 -6.21 -13.54 5.97
CA PRO A 126 -5.19 -12.77 6.67
C PRO A 126 -4.68 -13.51 7.92
N LEU A 127 -5.44 -14.46 8.45
CA LEU A 127 -4.99 -15.27 9.60
C LEU A 127 -3.80 -16.17 9.25
N ASP A 128 -3.55 -16.44 7.96
CA ASP A 128 -2.38 -17.21 7.52
C ASP A 128 -1.06 -16.46 7.79
N ASP A 129 -1.11 -15.12 7.91
CA ASP A 129 0.06 -14.26 8.21
C ASP A 129 0.29 -14.07 9.73
N LEU A 130 -0.61 -14.58 10.58
CA LEU A 130 -0.62 -14.28 12.02
C LEU A 130 0.62 -14.83 12.73
N ASP A 131 1.01 -16.07 12.44
CA ASP A 131 2.18 -16.70 13.04
C ASP A 131 3.45 -15.92 12.72
N PHE A 132 3.60 -15.47 11.47
CA PHE A 132 4.73 -14.64 11.06
C PHE A 132 4.82 -13.33 11.85
N VAL A 133 3.70 -12.62 12.05
CA VAL A 133 3.67 -11.38 12.83
C VAL A 133 4.03 -11.62 14.30
N ASN A 134 3.55 -12.73 14.89
CA ASN A 134 3.89 -13.13 16.25
C ASN A 134 5.37 -13.54 16.39
N GLU A 135 5.94 -14.25 15.41
CA GLU A 135 7.35 -14.62 15.39
C GLU A 135 8.27 -13.40 15.31
N LEU A 136 7.92 -12.39 14.50
CA LEU A 136 8.67 -11.15 14.45
C LEU A 136 8.69 -10.43 15.81
N ALA A 137 7.60 -10.52 16.58
CA ALA A 137 7.52 -9.90 17.90
C ALA A 137 8.48 -10.50 18.93
N LEU A 138 9.00 -11.71 18.69
CA LEU A 138 10.01 -12.33 19.55
C LEU A 138 11.40 -11.71 19.38
N THR A 139 11.65 -11.05 18.26
CA THR A 139 13.02 -10.62 17.87
C THR A 139 13.12 -9.14 17.54
N LEU A 140 12.02 -8.50 17.18
CA LEU A 140 11.98 -7.09 16.79
C LEU A 140 11.20 -6.28 17.81
N PRO A 141 11.71 -5.10 18.21
CA PRO A 141 10.93 -4.19 19.03
C PRO A 141 9.79 -3.59 18.20
N LEU A 142 8.63 -3.41 18.84
CA LEU A 142 7.49 -2.72 18.24
C LEU A 142 7.85 -1.27 17.87
N PHE A 143 8.63 -0.64 18.74
CA PHE A 143 9.21 0.69 18.55
C PHE A 143 10.73 0.57 18.64
N PRO A 144 11.43 0.46 17.49
CA PRO A 144 12.88 0.37 17.49
C PRO A 144 13.53 1.72 17.79
N PRO A 145 14.80 1.72 18.25
CA PRO A 145 15.58 2.93 18.46
C PRO A 145 15.82 3.71 17.16
N GLU A 146 16.35 4.92 17.31
CA GLU A 146 16.69 5.82 16.19
C GLU A 146 17.57 5.12 15.14
N GLY A 147 17.33 5.46 13.87
CA GLY A 147 18.06 4.88 12.73
C GLY A 147 17.62 3.46 12.33
N ALA A 148 16.84 2.76 13.14
CA ALA A 148 16.31 1.44 12.80
C ALA A 148 14.90 1.51 12.18
N ALA A 149 14.62 0.62 11.22
CA ALA A 149 13.32 0.55 10.57
C ALA A 149 12.25 -0.04 11.51
N PRO A 150 11.02 0.52 11.58
CA PRO A 150 9.95 0.05 12.47
C PRO A 150 9.24 -1.17 11.86
N ARG A 151 10.01 -2.23 11.60
CA ARG A 151 9.56 -3.38 10.83
C ARG A 151 8.38 -4.09 11.47
N LEU A 152 8.42 -4.36 12.79
CA LEU A 152 7.30 -5.03 13.46
C LEU A 152 6.00 -4.21 13.37
N ALA A 153 6.07 -2.89 13.62
CA ALA A 153 4.91 -2.01 13.47
C ALA A 153 4.39 -1.97 12.02
N ALA A 154 5.28 -2.00 11.02
CA ALA A 154 4.89 -2.05 9.61
C ALA A 154 4.16 -3.35 9.27
N GLU A 155 4.66 -4.50 9.71
CA GLU A 155 4.01 -5.79 9.45
C GLU A 155 2.68 -5.94 10.20
N LEU A 156 2.60 -5.45 11.44
CA LEU A 156 1.33 -5.39 12.17
C LEU A 156 0.30 -4.50 11.44
N SER A 157 0.74 -3.36 10.89
CA SER A 157 -0.13 -2.48 10.08
C SER A 157 -0.60 -3.16 8.80
N ASN A 158 0.28 -3.87 8.10
CA ASN A 158 -0.06 -4.65 6.91
C ASN A 158 -1.10 -5.75 7.22
N PHE A 159 -0.87 -6.52 8.28
CA PHE A 159 -1.79 -7.55 8.76
C PHE A 159 -3.17 -6.94 9.08
N MET A 160 -3.22 -5.87 9.88
CA MET A 160 -4.48 -5.23 10.24
C MET A 160 -5.19 -4.58 9.03
N ARG A 161 -4.44 -4.09 8.05
CA ARG A 161 -5.01 -3.65 6.77
C ARG A 161 -5.67 -4.80 6.03
N ASN A 162 -5.03 -5.96 5.93
CA ASN A 162 -5.59 -7.13 5.25
C ASN A 162 -6.85 -7.65 5.97
N VAL A 163 -6.84 -7.69 7.31
CA VAL A 163 -8.03 -8.02 8.14
C VAL A 163 -9.20 -7.09 7.80
N ARG A 164 -8.97 -5.78 7.75
CA ARG A 164 -10.03 -4.80 7.41
C ARG A 164 -10.58 -4.98 6.00
N LEU A 165 -9.72 -5.25 5.01
CA LEU A 165 -10.16 -5.48 3.63
C LEU A 165 -11.03 -6.73 3.52
N CYS A 166 -10.64 -7.82 4.19
CA CYS A 166 -11.44 -9.04 4.27
C CYS A 166 -12.76 -8.80 4.99
N GLU A 167 -12.74 -8.12 6.15
CA GLU A 167 -13.94 -7.81 6.90
C GLU A 167 -14.92 -6.96 6.08
N ALA A 168 -14.45 -5.89 5.45
CA ALA A 168 -15.27 -5.03 4.60
C ALA A 168 -15.90 -5.82 3.44
N THR A 169 -15.13 -6.73 2.83
CA THR A 169 -15.61 -7.59 1.75
C THR A 169 -16.67 -8.56 2.23
N LEU A 170 -16.43 -9.27 3.34
CA LEU A 170 -17.39 -10.19 3.94
C LEU A 170 -18.70 -9.48 4.29
N ARG A 171 -18.64 -8.32 4.94
CA ARG A 171 -19.84 -7.53 5.24
C ARG A 171 -20.55 -7.07 3.98
N GLY A 172 -19.79 -6.63 2.97
CA GLY A 172 -20.31 -6.24 1.66
C GLY A 172 -21.06 -7.34 0.93
N LEU A 173 -20.68 -8.61 1.16
CA LEU A 173 -21.34 -9.82 0.66
C LEU A 173 -22.47 -10.32 1.59
N GLY A 174 -22.79 -9.60 2.67
CA GLY A 174 -23.82 -10.00 3.64
C GLY A 174 -23.36 -11.04 4.66
N ARG A 175 -22.07 -11.39 4.69
CA ARG A 175 -21.45 -12.39 5.59
C ARG A 175 -20.96 -11.75 6.89
N GLY A 176 -21.84 -10.99 7.56
CA GLY A 176 -21.49 -10.19 8.74
C GLY A 176 -20.92 -11.00 9.91
N GLY A 177 -21.50 -12.17 10.19
CA GLY A 177 -21.03 -13.04 11.28
C GLY A 177 -19.62 -13.59 11.04
N GLU A 178 -19.27 -13.89 9.79
CA GLU A 178 -17.91 -14.31 9.43
C GLU A 178 -16.92 -13.15 9.55
N ALA A 179 -17.35 -11.94 9.21
CA ALA A 179 -16.56 -10.73 9.38
C ALA A 179 -16.26 -10.47 10.87
N ASP A 180 -17.26 -10.64 11.75
CA ASP A 180 -17.10 -10.52 13.20
C ASP A 180 -16.17 -11.61 13.76
N ALA A 181 -16.34 -12.86 13.32
CA ALA A 181 -15.50 -13.98 13.72
C ALA A 181 -14.04 -13.78 13.31
N LEU A 182 -13.81 -13.32 12.07
CA LEU A 182 -12.47 -13.00 11.56
C LEU A 182 -11.78 -11.94 12.43
N ARG A 183 -12.47 -10.84 12.73
CA ARG A 183 -11.93 -9.76 13.56
C ARG A 183 -11.57 -10.26 14.96
N THR A 184 -12.47 -11.02 15.60
CA THR A 184 -12.23 -11.59 16.93
C THR A 184 -11.04 -12.54 16.91
N ALA A 185 -10.97 -13.43 15.92
CA ALA A 185 -9.86 -14.38 15.79
C ALA A 185 -8.52 -13.66 15.56
N ALA A 186 -8.48 -12.65 14.69
CA ALA A 186 -7.28 -11.87 14.43
C ALA A 186 -6.75 -11.19 15.70
N LEU A 187 -7.63 -10.54 16.48
CA LEU A 187 -7.22 -9.86 17.72
C LEU A 187 -6.81 -10.85 18.81
N ALA A 188 -7.57 -11.93 19.00
CA ALA A 188 -7.26 -12.94 20.01
C ALA A 188 -5.94 -13.68 19.70
N GLY A 189 -5.61 -13.81 18.42
CA GLY A 189 -4.41 -14.50 17.95
C GLY A 189 -3.11 -13.68 18.05
N ILE A 190 -3.18 -12.35 18.18
CA ILE A 190 -1.98 -11.53 18.43
C ILE A 190 -1.48 -11.83 19.84
N ALA A 191 -0.27 -12.38 19.95
CA ALA A 191 0.24 -12.88 21.23
C ALA A 191 0.63 -11.75 22.22
N PRO A 192 1.42 -10.72 21.83
CA PRO A 192 1.78 -9.66 22.77
C PRO A 192 0.63 -8.69 23.03
N ASP A 193 0.38 -8.37 24.31
CA ASP A 193 -0.73 -7.49 24.71
C ASP A 193 -0.59 -6.07 24.13
N GLU A 194 0.62 -5.50 24.12
CA GLU A 194 0.87 -4.15 23.57
C GLU A 194 0.53 -4.09 22.06
N MET A 195 0.86 -5.15 21.30
CA MET A 195 0.49 -5.25 19.89
C MET A 195 -1.02 -5.38 19.71
N ARG A 196 -1.67 -6.17 20.57
CA ARG A 196 -3.13 -6.36 20.52
C ARG A 196 -3.88 -5.06 20.79
N GLU A 197 -3.45 -4.29 21.78
CA GLU A 197 -4.02 -2.96 22.06
C GLU A 197 -3.83 -2.00 20.89
N LEU A 198 -2.64 -1.99 20.29
CA LEU A 198 -2.36 -1.14 19.14
C LEU A 198 -3.17 -1.56 17.91
N ALA A 199 -3.35 -2.86 17.69
CA ALA A 199 -4.22 -3.41 16.65
C ALA A 199 -5.70 -3.04 16.86
N GLN A 200 -6.19 -3.06 18.10
CA GLN A 200 -7.54 -2.57 18.44
C GLN A 200 -7.71 -1.09 18.08
N ARG A 201 -6.71 -0.25 18.39
CA ARG A 201 -6.70 1.16 18.00
C ARG A 201 -6.67 1.34 16.48
N GLU A 202 -5.92 0.52 15.76
CA GLU A 202 -5.86 0.54 14.28
C GLU A 202 -7.20 0.20 13.62
N ILE A 203 -7.99 -0.69 14.22
CA ILE A 203 -9.35 -0.99 13.77
C ILE A 203 -10.25 0.23 13.95
N ALA A 204 -10.20 0.86 15.12
CA ALA A 204 -11.05 2.01 15.43
C ALA A 204 -10.66 3.25 14.60
N ILE A 205 -9.36 3.47 14.41
CA ILE A 205 -8.82 4.64 13.73
C ILE A 205 -7.68 4.19 12.81
N PRO A 206 -7.93 3.99 11.51
CA PRO A 206 -6.88 3.63 10.56
C PRO A 206 -5.65 4.55 10.62
N GLY A 207 -4.47 3.94 10.56
CA GLY A 207 -3.16 4.60 10.69
C GLY A 207 -2.74 4.91 12.14
N ALA A 208 -3.42 4.38 13.15
CA ALA A 208 -3.04 4.55 14.55
C ALA A 208 -1.65 3.95 14.85
N ILE A 209 -1.34 2.77 14.29
CA ILE A 209 -0.01 2.15 14.45
C ILE A 209 1.08 3.08 13.93
N THR A 210 0.92 3.59 12.70
CA THR A 210 1.92 4.47 12.06
C THR A 210 2.08 5.78 12.84
N ARG A 211 0.96 6.40 13.27
CA ARG A 211 1.01 7.64 14.06
C ARG A 211 1.72 7.44 15.40
N GLU A 212 1.43 6.36 16.12
CA GLU A 212 2.09 6.03 17.39
C GLU A 212 3.61 5.84 17.18
N ALA A 213 3.99 5.08 16.14
CA ALA A 213 5.40 4.86 15.81
C ALA A 213 6.14 6.17 15.46
N THR A 214 5.50 7.08 14.74
CA THR A 214 6.06 8.41 14.45
C THR A 214 6.13 9.29 15.70
N ALA A 215 5.11 9.26 16.55
CA ALA A 215 5.05 10.08 17.76
C ALA A 215 6.13 9.69 18.78
N ARG A 216 6.37 8.38 18.99
CA ARG A 216 7.41 7.92 19.93
C ARG A 216 8.82 8.29 19.47
N ARG A 217 9.10 8.22 18.16
CA ARG A 217 10.36 8.71 17.59
C ARG A 217 10.58 10.20 17.87
N ALA A 218 9.55 11.02 17.66
CA ALA A 218 9.65 12.45 17.91
C ALA A 218 9.83 12.82 19.40
N LEU A 219 9.44 11.93 20.34
CA LEU A 219 9.68 12.11 21.77
C LEU A 219 11.12 11.70 22.14
N GLU A 220 11.61 10.58 21.62
CA GLU A 220 13.00 10.14 21.79
C GLU A 220 13.99 11.19 21.26
N ASP A 221 13.72 11.80 20.10
CA ASP A 221 14.55 12.88 19.53
C ASP A 221 14.65 14.11 20.46
N ARG A 222 13.55 14.43 21.16
CA ARG A 222 13.49 15.58 22.09
C ARG A 222 14.25 15.31 23.38
N ASP A 223 14.17 14.09 23.89
CA ASP A 223 14.89 13.68 25.10
C ASP A 223 16.39 13.49 24.82
N ALA A 224 16.76 13.07 23.60
CA ALA A 224 18.15 12.96 23.16
C ALA A 224 18.80 14.32 22.82
N SER A 225 18.02 15.32 22.41
CA SER A 225 18.49 16.68 22.11
C SER A 225 18.54 17.60 23.34
N GLY A 226 18.35 17.05 24.55
CA GLY A 226 18.45 17.78 25.82
C GLY A 226 19.90 18.12 26.19
N GLU A 227 20.51 19.04 25.44
CA GLU A 227 21.53 20.00 25.91
C GLU A 227 20.92 21.40 26.02
#